data_AF-A0A5L8V4D0-F1
#
_entry.id   AF-A0A5L8V4D0-F1
#
_cell.length_a   1.000
_cell.length_b   1.000
_cell.length_c   1.000
_cell.angle_alpha   90.00
_cell.angle_beta   90.00
_cell.angle_gamma   90.00
#
_symmetry.space_group_name_H-M   'P 1'
#
loop_
_entity.id
_entity.type
_entity.pdbx_description
1 polymer ?
#
loop_
_entity_poly.entity_id
_entity_poly.type
_entity_poly.pdbx_seq_one_letter_code
_entity_poly.pdbx_strand_id
1 'polypeptide(L)'
;MELKPQEFSELVLPESKEKKGYLVYLKIIFIPTLLYTFVVLGYLKQINFQVEIHTLVMTGIIYLSALIFARHSAEYAYNIFEQQKDEFKQALKRYIMKHFLTIGKDTKSNANFDDFANAYIKGARNENFAAVGATIFPMMGILGTFISIALSMPNFSSSNTEALEQEIALLLSGVGTAFYVSIYGIFLALWWIFFEKIGSSKIQRLLNRQKNSTEGFFWTKEELDLKYLSESLQHFDKIGTIFKQVSSDDFFSELDHTIERKFGIFQDMLNIEEKAIRLSSEHIKQSMSELSKMQRDQRDLGKLYSEMLNGVSLLNQNLKEVSTRMSEQYNRLLNISTEKITHLDKTLESFDDKIERFSKNFELYEKAMLESQEKIFNGFKTSLFEGMEKFKEIYEEEKNIDEKIELMDEFKKELNALDNETKEVIAKLEGKENENLKATQGEENKEDLKKDDEK
;
A
#
# COMPACT_ATOMS: atom_id res chain seq x y z
N MET A 1 14.62 -23.46 -24.19
CA MET A 1 14.50 -23.22 -25.64
C MET A 1 13.08 -23.65 -26.01
N GLU A 2 12.18 -22.69 -26.19
CA GLU A 2 10.75 -22.97 -26.40
C GLU A 2 10.52 -23.43 -27.85
N LEU A 3 9.96 -24.63 -28.01
CA LEU A 3 9.60 -25.17 -29.32
C LEU A 3 8.21 -24.66 -29.72
N LYS A 4 8.14 -23.97 -30.86
CA LYS A 4 6.91 -23.33 -31.35
C LYS A 4 5.83 -24.38 -31.72
N PRO A 5 4.54 -24.10 -31.46
CA PRO A 5 3.45 -25.01 -31.80
C PRO A 5 3.04 -24.91 -33.28
N GLN A 6 3.95 -25.25 -34.20
CA GLN A 6 3.70 -25.19 -35.65
C GLN A 6 3.93 -26.52 -36.40
N GLU A 7 4.32 -27.61 -35.72
CA GLU A 7 4.50 -28.95 -36.33
C GLU A 7 3.29 -29.90 -36.14
N PHE A 8 2.08 -29.37 -35.93
CA PHE A 8 0.85 -30.17 -35.78
C PHE A 8 -0.09 -30.16 -37.00
N SER A 9 0.31 -29.54 -38.11
CA SER A 9 -0.57 -29.30 -39.28
C SER A 9 -0.36 -30.23 -40.48
N GLU A 10 0.40 -31.32 -40.35
CA GLU A 10 0.37 -32.43 -41.30
C GLU A 10 -0.12 -33.73 -40.63
N LEU A 11 -1.30 -33.65 -40.01
CA LEU A 11 -2.14 -34.83 -39.80
C LEU A 11 -2.81 -35.24 -41.13
N VAL A 12 -2.00 -35.49 -42.15
CA VAL A 12 -2.44 -36.19 -43.36
C VAL A 12 -2.68 -37.64 -42.94
N LEU A 13 -3.92 -37.92 -42.53
CA LEU A 13 -4.44 -39.28 -42.50
C LEU A 13 -4.20 -39.87 -43.89
N PRO A 14 -3.34 -40.89 -44.06
CA PRO A 14 -3.16 -41.50 -45.36
C PRO A 14 -4.48 -42.14 -45.74
N GLU A 15 -5.04 -41.74 -46.88
CA GLU A 15 -6.24 -42.36 -47.44
C GLU A 15 -6.10 -43.88 -47.39
N SER A 16 -7.09 -44.55 -46.79
CA SER A 16 -7.18 -46.00 -46.83
C SER A 16 -7.33 -46.43 -48.29
N LYS A 17 -6.21 -46.81 -48.93
CA LYS A 17 -6.20 -47.35 -50.30
C LYS A 17 -6.74 -48.79 -50.29
N GLU A 18 -8.06 -48.90 -50.05
CA GLU A 18 -8.83 -50.16 -49.94
C GLU A 18 -8.59 -51.12 -51.12
N LYS A 19 -8.20 -50.60 -52.29
CA LYS A 19 -8.03 -51.30 -53.57
C LYS A 19 -6.99 -52.45 -53.58
N LYS A 20 -6.28 -52.74 -52.48
CA LYS A 20 -5.24 -53.80 -52.43
C LYS A 20 -5.48 -54.93 -51.41
N GLY A 21 -6.56 -54.87 -50.61
CA GLY A 21 -6.98 -56.00 -49.76
C GLY A 21 -7.73 -57.09 -50.53
N TYR A 22 -8.41 -56.70 -51.61
CA TYR A 22 -9.41 -57.51 -52.33
C TYR A 22 -8.89 -58.83 -52.92
N LEU A 23 -7.66 -58.86 -53.45
CA LEU A 23 -7.08 -60.09 -54.02
C LEU A 23 -6.85 -61.19 -52.96
N VAL A 24 -6.48 -60.79 -51.73
CA VAL A 24 -6.30 -61.75 -50.62
C VAL A 24 -7.65 -62.22 -50.09
N TYR A 25 -8.65 -61.33 -50.03
CA TYR A 25 -10.03 -61.71 -49.69
C TYR A 25 -10.59 -62.73 -50.69
N LEU A 26 -10.46 -62.48 -52.00
CA LEU A 26 -10.85 -63.42 -53.06
C LEU A 26 -10.16 -64.79 -52.91
N LYS A 27 -8.85 -64.80 -52.64
CA LYS A 27 -8.09 -66.04 -52.41
C LYS A 27 -8.63 -66.85 -51.23
N ILE A 28 -9.02 -66.20 -50.13
CA ILE A 28 -9.58 -66.86 -48.93
C ILE A 28 -10.94 -67.48 -49.25
N ILE A 29 -11.83 -66.77 -49.94
CA ILE A 29 -13.20 -67.25 -50.20
C ILE A 29 -13.30 -68.23 -51.37
N PHE A 30 -12.32 -68.27 -52.28
CA PHE A 30 -12.39 -69.02 -53.54
C PHE A 30 -12.84 -70.48 -53.39
N ILE A 31 -12.19 -71.27 -52.52
CA ILE A 31 -12.54 -72.69 -52.36
C ILE A 31 -13.90 -72.90 -51.65
N PRO A 32 -14.23 -72.18 -50.55
CA PRO A 32 -15.60 -72.13 -50.03
C PRO A 32 -16.67 -71.81 -51.08
N THR A 33 -16.48 -70.77 -51.90
CA THR A 33 -17.42 -70.39 -52.97
C THR A 33 -17.53 -71.47 -54.04
N LEU A 34 -16.42 -72.11 -54.42
CA LEU A 34 -16.41 -73.22 -55.39
C LEU A 34 -17.24 -74.41 -54.86
N LEU A 35 -17.02 -74.81 -53.61
CA LEU A 35 -17.75 -75.91 -52.97
C LEU A 35 -19.24 -75.60 -52.80
N TYR A 36 -19.59 -74.38 -52.41
CA TYR A 36 -20.99 -73.96 -52.36
C TYR A 36 -21.65 -74.00 -53.75
N THR A 37 -20.91 -73.63 -54.80
CA THR A 37 -21.39 -73.70 -56.19
C THR A 37 -21.65 -75.16 -56.63
N PHE A 38 -20.83 -76.13 -56.19
CA PHE A 38 -21.12 -77.56 -56.42
C PHE A 38 -22.42 -78.01 -55.73
N VAL A 39 -22.73 -77.53 -54.53
CA VAL A 39 -24.00 -77.82 -53.84
C VAL A 39 -25.20 -77.21 -54.60
N VAL A 40 -25.06 -76.00 -55.14
CA VAL A 40 -26.08 -75.38 -56.01
C VAL A 40 -26.30 -76.19 -57.29
N LEU A 41 -25.23 -76.68 -57.94
CA LEU A 41 -25.33 -77.51 -59.15
C LEU A 41 -25.97 -78.89 -58.90
N GLY A 42 -25.77 -79.46 -57.69
CA GLY A 42 -26.48 -80.65 -57.23
C GLY A 42 -27.99 -80.41 -57.09
N TYR A 43 -28.39 -79.29 -56.46
CA TYR A 43 -29.80 -78.89 -56.37
C TYR A 43 -30.47 -78.71 -57.75
N LEU A 44 -29.74 -78.14 -58.72
CA LEU A 44 -30.19 -77.99 -60.11
C LEU A 44 -30.20 -79.31 -60.92
N LYS A 45 -29.88 -80.47 -60.30
CA LYS A 45 -29.81 -81.81 -60.92
C LYS A 45 -28.87 -81.90 -62.13
N GLN A 46 -27.90 -80.99 -62.23
CA GLN A 46 -26.89 -80.98 -63.30
C GLN A 46 -25.73 -81.97 -63.01
N ILE A 47 -25.69 -82.50 -61.79
CA ILE A 47 -24.73 -83.49 -61.29
C ILE A 47 -25.55 -84.62 -60.64
N ASN A 48 -25.04 -85.86 -60.63
CA ASN A 48 -25.66 -87.04 -59.96
C ASN A 48 -25.63 -86.95 -58.41
N PHE A 49 -25.87 -85.78 -57.84
CA PHE A 49 -25.76 -85.47 -56.42
C PHE A 49 -27.08 -84.87 -55.96
N GLN A 50 -27.91 -85.66 -55.27
CA GLN A 50 -29.21 -85.18 -54.80
C GLN A 50 -29.00 -84.22 -53.63
N VAL A 51 -29.65 -83.05 -53.68
CA VAL A 51 -29.56 -82.01 -52.65
C VAL A 51 -30.97 -81.47 -52.39
N GLU A 52 -31.42 -81.55 -51.14
CA GLU A 52 -32.69 -80.98 -50.71
C GLU A 52 -32.59 -79.47 -50.49
N ILE A 53 -33.72 -78.76 -50.59
CA ILE A 53 -33.75 -77.30 -50.44
C ILE A 53 -33.28 -76.83 -49.06
N HIS A 54 -33.57 -77.61 -48.01
CA HIS A 54 -33.12 -77.33 -46.65
C HIS A 54 -31.59 -77.43 -46.53
N THR A 55 -30.98 -78.47 -47.11
CA THR A 55 -29.53 -78.62 -47.21
C THR A 55 -28.88 -77.44 -47.93
N LEU A 56 -29.46 -76.96 -49.04
CA LEU A 56 -28.97 -75.79 -49.77
C LEU A 56 -29.00 -74.52 -48.91
N VAL A 57 -30.13 -74.26 -48.23
CA VAL A 57 -30.30 -73.08 -47.36
C VAL A 57 -29.34 -73.11 -46.17
N MET A 58 -29.22 -74.23 -45.47
CA MET A 58 -28.32 -74.33 -44.30
C MET A 58 -26.85 -74.18 -44.70
N THR A 59 -26.45 -74.77 -45.83
CA THR A 59 -25.09 -74.59 -46.39
C THR A 59 -24.85 -73.13 -46.79
N GLY A 60 -25.88 -72.45 -47.34
CA GLY A 60 -25.85 -71.03 -47.70
C GLY A 60 -25.67 -70.11 -46.49
N ILE A 61 -26.30 -70.41 -45.35
CA ILE A 61 -26.10 -69.68 -44.09
C ILE A 61 -24.65 -69.83 -43.59
N ILE A 62 -24.11 -71.05 -43.61
CA ILE A 62 -22.70 -71.29 -43.25
C ILE A 62 -21.77 -70.53 -44.19
N TYR A 63 -22.02 -70.55 -45.51
CA TYR A 63 -21.23 -69.80 -46.48
C TYR A 63 -21.30 -68.27 -46.27
N LEU A 64 -22.48 -67.71 -45.97
CA LEU A 64 -22.62 -66.29 -45.67
C LEU A 64 -21.83 -65.90 -44.41
N SER A 65 -21.86 -66.74 -43.37
CA SER A 65 -21.01 -66.54 -42.19
C SER A 65 -19.52 -66.55 -42.55
N ALA A 66 -19.07 -67.46 -43.42
CA ALA A 66 -17.69 -67.54 -43.88
C ALA A 66 -17.21 -66.25 -44.58
N LEU A 67 -18.08 -65.61 -45.38
CA LEU A 67 -17.76 -64.34 -46.06
C LEU A 67 -17.51 -63.20 -45.07
N ILE A 68 -18.24 -63.17 -43.94
CA ILE A 68 -18.05 -62.19 -42.86
C ILE A 68 -16.70 -62.44 -42.16
N PHE A 69 -16.45 -63.69 -41.76
CA PHE A 69 -15.22 -64.09 -41.08
C PHE A 69 -13.97 -63.88 -41.97
N ALA A 70 -14.05 -64.10 -43.28
CA ALA A 70 -12.94 -63.91 -44.22
C ALA A 70 -12.31 -62.50 -44.17
N ARG A 71 -13.08 -61.45 -43.81
CA ARG A 71 -12.58 -60.08 -43.62
C ARG A 71 -11.69 -59.92 -42.38
N HIS A 72 -11.83 -60.82 -41.39
CA HIS A 72 -11.11 -60.78 -40.11
C HIS A 72 -9.96 -61.80 -40.02
N SER A 73 -9.67 -62.54 -41.09
CA SER A 73 -8.60 -63.54 -41.13
C SER A 73 -7.21 -62.91 -41.02
N ALA A 74 -6.28 -63.61 -40.36
CA ALA A 74 -4.89 -63.21 -40.21
C ALA A 74 -4.16 -62.97 -41.54
N GLU A 75 -4.48 -63.68 -42.63
CA GLU A 75 -3.81 -63.41 -43.93
C GLU A 75 -4.30 -62.08 -44.54
N TYR A 76 -5.54 -61.67 -44.28
CA TYR A 76 -6.05 -60.35 -44.67
C TYR A 76 -5.41 -59.24 -43.82
N ALA A 77 -5.36 -59.42 -42.49
CA ALA A 77 -4.69 -58.49 -41.57
C ALA A 77 -3.18 -58.36 -41.87
N TYR A 78 -2.51 -59.46 -42.23
CA TYR A 78 -1.12 -59.46 -42.69
C TYR A 78 -0.90 -58.54 -43.89
N ASN A 79 -1.79 -58.61 -44.90
CA ASN A 79 -1.67 -57.80 -46.11
C ASN A 79 -1.86 -56.30 -45.83
N ILE A 80 -2.76 -55.93 -44.90
CA ILE A 80 -2.89 -54.55 -44.42
C ILE A 80 -1.60 -54.12 -43.71
N PHE A 81 -1.08 -54.93 -42.80
CA PHE A 81 0.13 -54.64 -42.03
C PHE A 81 1.39 -54.52 -42.91
N GLU A 82 1.52 -55.35 -43.95
CA GLU A 82 2.61 -55.26 -44.92
C GLU A 82 2.53 -53.97 -45.77
N GLN A 83 1.32 -53.51 -46.10
CA GLN A 83 1.11 -52.24 -46.80
C GLN A 83 1.36 -51.01 -45.90
N GLN A 84 1.01 -51.10 -44.62
CA GLN A 84 1.26 -50.06 -43.61
C GLN A 84 2.65 -50.11 -42.98
N LYS A 85 3.58 -50.91 -43.52
CA LYS A 85 4.91 -51.13 -42.92
C LYS A 85 5.70 -49.85 -42.62
N ASP A 86 5.60 -48.83 -43.47
CA ASP A 86 6.33 -47.57 -43.24
C ASP A 86 5.61 -46.65 -42.23
N GLU A 87 4.28 -46.70 -42.17
CA GLU A 87 3.48 -46.07 -41.10
C GLU A 87 3.78 -46.72 -39.75
N PHE A 88 3.85 -48.05 -39.69
CA PHE A 88 4.26 -48.81 -38.50
C PHE A 88 5.65 -48.38 -38.01
N LYS A 89 6.63 -48.23 -38.89
CA LYS A 89 7.98 -47.71 -38.52
C LYS A 89 7.91 -46.29 -37.96
N GLN A 90 7.12 -45.41 -38.56
CA GLN A 90 6.97 -44.04 -38.06
C GLN A 90 6.29 -44.02 -36.68
N ALA A 91 5.23 -44.79 -36.49
CA ALA A 91 4.55 -44.96 -35.21
C ALA A 91 5.49 -45.54 -34.14
N LEU A 92 6.27 -46.56 -34.50
CA LEU A 92 7.30 -47.17 -33.64
C LEU A 92 8.38 -46.16 -33.25
N LYS A 93 8.88 -45.35 -34.20
CA LYS A 93 9.84 -44.27 -33.91
C LYS A 93 9.26 -43.25 -32.93
N ARG A 94 8.02 -42.78 -33.14
CA ARG A 94 7.33 -41.87 -32.21
C ARG A 94 7.15 -42.50 -30.83
N TYR A 95 6.82 -43.79 -30.76
CA TYR A 95 6.66 -44.53 -29.51
C TYR A 95 7.96 -44.66 -28.72
N ILE A 96 9.07 -45.01 -29.41
CA ILE A 96 10.43 -45.05 -28.84
C ILE A 96 10.81 -43.65 -28.31
N MET A 97 10.65 -42.60 -29.12
CA MET A 97 11.01 -41.24 -28.73
C MET A 97 10.22 -40.72 -27.53
N LYS A 98 8.94 -41.11 -27.40
CA LYS A 98 8.08 -40.73 -26.26
C LYS A 98 8.53 -41.33 -24.93
N HIS A 99 9.20 -42.49 -24.95
CA HIS A 99 9.57 -43.24 -23.74
C HIS A 99 11.09 -43.31 -23.54
N PHE A 100 11.85 -42.37 -24.11
CA PHE A 100 13.28 -42.26 -23.87
C PHE A 100 13.60 -42.02 -22.39
N LEU A 101 14.49 -42.85 -21.88
CA LEU A 101 15.09 -42.77 -20.55
C LEU A 101 16.60 -42.71 -20.72
N THR A 102 17.21 -41.64 -20.22
CA THR A 102 18.66 -41.44 -20.23
C THR A 102 19.26 -41.92 -18.92
N ILE A 103 20.21 -42.85 -18.97
CA ILE A 103 20.95 -43.35 -17.79
C ILE A 103 22.44 -43.20 -18.05
N GLY A 104 23.08 -42.31 -17.29
CA GLY A 104 24.45 -41.88 -17.54
C GLY A 104 24.56 -41.17 -18.89
N LYS A 105 25.33 -41.75 -19.82
CA LYS A 105 25.57 -41.22 -21.17
C LYS A 105 24.65 -41.77 -22.26
N ASP A 106 23.84 -42.79 -21.95
CA ASP A 106 23.08 -43.55 -22.96
C ASP A 106 21.59 -43.25 -22.83
N THR A 107 20.91 -43.09 -23.98
CA THR A 107 19.47 -42.85 -24.06
C THR A 107 18.80 -43.94 -24.89
N LYS A 108 17.95 -44.75 -24.27
CA LYS A 108 17.12 -45.77 -24.93
C LYS A 108 15.68 -45.70 -24.42
N SER A 109 14.75 -46.33 -25.11
CA SER A 109 13.35 -46.42 -24.70
C SER A 109 13.18 -47.40 -23.54
N ASN A 110 12.50 -46.96 -22.48
CA ASN A 110 12.08 -47.80 -21.35
C ASN A 110 10.78 -48.60 -21.62
N ALA A 111 10.08 -48.31 -22.73
CA ALA A 111 8.90 -49.06 -23.12
C ALA A 111 9.24 -50.35 -23.88
N ASN A 112 8.36 -51.35 -23.84
CA ASN A 112 8.57 -52.64 -24.52
C ASN A 112 8.06 -52.60 -25.98
N PHE A 113 8.81 -53.19 -26.91
CA PHE A 113 8.39 -53.39 -28.29
C PHE A 113 7.10 -54.22 -28.41
N ASP A 114 6.98 -55.30 -27.63
CA ASP A 114 5.85 -56.24 -27.77
C ASP A 114 4.52 -55.58 -27.38
N ASP A 115 4.53 -54.69 -26.39
CA ASP A 115 3.34 -53.96 -25.95
C ASP A 115 2.83 -52.99 -27.04
N PHE A 116 3.75 -52.28 -27.70
CA PHE A 116 3.45 -51.46 -28.87
C PHE A 116 2.92 -52.31 -30.05
N ALA A 117 3.59 -53.41 -30.36
CA ALA A 117 3.17 -54.30 -31.44
C ALA A 117 1.75 -54.86 -31.23
N ASN A 118 1.47 -55.33 -30.01
CA ASN A 118 0.14 -55.84 -29.62
C ASN A 118 -0.93 -54.74 -29.69
N ALA A 119 -0.62 -53.51 -29.24
CA ALA A 119 -1.54 -52.38 -29.34
C ALA A 119 -1.84 -52.00 -30.80
N TYR A 120 -0.84 -52.00 -31.67
CA TYR A 120 -0.99 -51.68 -33.10
C TYR A 120 -1.83 -52.75 -33.83
N ILE A 121 -1.57 -54.03 -33.58
CA ILE A 121 -2.25 -55.15 -34.27
C ILE A 121 -3.72 -55.25 -33.88
N LYS A 122 -4.09 -54.90 -32.64
CA LYS A 122 -5.50 -54.83 -32.20
C LYS A 122 -6.35 -53.88 -33.07
N GLY A 123 -5.74 -52.85 -33.67
CA GLY A 123 -6.42 -51.99 -34.65
C GLY A 123 -6.66 -52.65 -36.01
N ALA A 124 -5.83 -53.63 -36.40
CA ALA A 124 -5.91 -54.32 -37.69
C ALA A 124 -6.67 -55.67 -37.65
N ARG A 125 -6.69 -56.37 -36.51
CA ARG A 125 -7.42 -57.65 -36.32
C ARG A 125 -8.08 -57.72 -34.94
N ASN A 126 -9.35 -58.10 -34.91
CA ASN A 126 -10.01 -58.56 -33.69
C ASN A 126 -9.71 -60.06 -33.48
N GLU A 127 -8.75 -60.35 -32.60
CA GLU A 127 -8.30 -61.73 -32.33
C GLU A 127 -9.40 -62.60 -31.73
N ASN A 128 -10.26 -62.04 -30.88
CA ASN A 128 -11.38 -62.77 -30.28
C ASN A 128 -12.37 -63.24 -31.34
N PHE A 129 -12.67 -62.38 -32.32
CA PHE A 129 -13.56 -62.75 -33.43
C PHE A 129 -12.92 -63.81 -34.34
N ALA A 130 -11.63 -63.65 -34.67
CA ALA A 130 -10.91 -64.61 -35.52
C ALA A 130 -10.76 -66.01 -34.86
N ALA A 131 -10.56 -66.06 -33.54
CA ALA A 131 -10.44 -67.30 -32.77
C ALA A 131 -11.73 -68.14 -32.78
N VAL A 132 -12.91 -67.49 -32.73
CA VAL A 132 -14.22 -68.18 -32.72
C VAL A 132 -14.52 -68.89 -34.05
N GLY A 133 -13.94 -68.43 -35.17
CA GLY A 133 -14.19 -68.99 -36.51
C GLY A 133 -13.94 -70.49 -36.59
N ALA A 134 -12.82 -70.98 -36.04
CA ALA A 134 -12.46 -72.39 -36.07
C ALA A 134 -13.49 -73.30 -35.38
N THR A 135 -14.20 -72.79 -34.37
CA THR A 135 -15.17 -73.55 -33.58
C THR A 135 -16.60 -73.38 -34.08
N ILE A 136 -16.95 -72.21 -34.65
CA ILE A 136 -18.33 -71.92 -35.04
C ILE A 136 -18.75 -72.67 -36.31
N PHE A 137 -17.86 -72.87 -37.29
CA PHE A 137 -18.21 -73.53 -38.55
C PHE A 137 -18.60 -75.02 -38.39
N PRO A 138 -17.90 -75.86 -37.60
CA PRO A 138 -18.34 -77.22 -37.32
C PRO A 138 -19.63 -77.26 -36.52
N MET A 139 -19.81 -76.35 -35.55
CA MET A 139 -21.04 -76.29 -34.75
C MET A 139 -22.26 -75.91 -35.60
N MET A 140 -22.13 -74.95 -36.52
CA MET A 140 -23.19 -74.63 -37.48
C MET A 140 -23.43 -75.78 -38.48
N GLY A 141 -22.39 -76.51 -38.87
CA GLY A 141 -22.51 -77.74 -39.67
C GLY A 141 -23.36 -78.81 -38.97
N ILE A 142 -23.03 -79.13 -37.71
CA ILE A 142 -23.77 -80.09 -36.86
C ILE A 142 -25.22 -79.64 -36.64
N LEU A 143 -25.43 -78.37 -36.28
CA LEU A 143 -26.77 -77.79 -36.11
C LEU A 143 -27.58 -77.86 -37.42
N GLY A 144 -26.94 -77.55 -38.55
CA GLY A 144 -27.54 -77.63 -39.87
C GLY A 144 -27.91 -79.05 -40.30
N THR A 145 -27.11 -80.05 -39.93
CA THR A 145 -27.46 -81.47 -40.10
C THR A 145 -28.67 -81.85 -39.25
N PHE A 146 -28.73 -81.49 -37.97
CA PHE A 146 -29.90 -81.79 -37.12
C PHE A 146 -31.19 -81.13 -37.64
N ILE A 147 -31.12 -79.86 -38.05
CA ILE A 147 -32.27 -79.14 -38.63
C ILE A 147 -32.70 -79.77 -39.96
N SER A 148 -31.77 -80.19 -40.81
CA SER A 148 -32.09 -80.87 -42.08
C SER A 148 -32.80 -82.20 -41.81
N ILE A 149 -32.26 -83.06 -40.93
CA ILE A 149 -32.89 -84.35 -40.56
C ILE A 149 -34.30 -84.14 -39.97
N ALA A 150 -34.49 -83.11 -39.13
CA ALA A 150 -35.79 -82.82 -38.54
C ALA A 150 -36.84 -82.37 -39.58
N LEU A 151 -36.42 -81.71 -40.66
CA LEU A 151 -37.30 -81.27 -41.75
C LEU A 151 -37.57 -82.38 -42.77
N SER A 152 -36.63 -83.30 -42.98
CA SER A 152 -36.79 -84.45 -43.88
C SER A 152 -37.46 -85.66 -43.22
N MET A 153 -37.95 -85.56 -41.98
CA MET A 153 -38.68 -86.63 -41.29
C MET A 153 -40.15 -86.68 -41.75
N PRO A 154 -40.59 -87.74 -42.46
CA PRO A 154 -41.97 -87.87 -42.90
C PRO A 154 -42.89 -88.38 -41.78
N ASN A 155 -44.20 -88.17 -41.94
CA ASN A 155 -45.21 -88.74 -41.06
C ASN A 155 -45.47 -90.20 -41.45
N PHE A 156 -44.95 -91.15 -40.68
CA PHE A 156 -45.08 -92.58 -40.99
C PHE A 156 -46.53 -93.07 -40.98
N SER A 157 -46.99 -93.63 -42.10
CA SER A 157 -48.33 -94.23 -42.22
C SER A 157 -48.25 -95.75 -42.30
N SER A 158 -48.73 -96.44 -41.26
CA SER A 158 -48.80 -97.91 -41.23
C SER A 158 -49.87 -98.54 -42.13
N SER A 159 -50.55 -97.75 -42.97
CA SER A 159 -51.73 -98.18 -43.73
C SER A 159 -51.41 -98.81 -45.10
N ASN A 160 -50.22 -98.59 -45.65
CA ASN A 160 -49.80 -99.17 -46.93
C ASN A 160 -48.27 -99.39 -46.96
N THR A 161 -47.84 -100.63 -47.26
CA THR A 161 -46.42 -101.00 -47.31
C THR A 161 -45.63 -100.21 -48.36
N GLU A 162 -46.23 -99.93 -49.53
CA GLU A 162 -45.57 -99.14 -50.58
C GLU A 162 -45.35 -97.67 -50.17
N ALA A 163 -46.28 -97.10 -49.39
CA ALA A 163 -46.13 -95.76 -48.83
C ALA A 163 -45.00 -95.72 -47.80
N LEU A 164 -44.94 -96.73 -46.92
CA LEU A 164 -43.89 -96.86 -45.92
C LEU A 164 -42.49 -97.01 -46.56
N GLU A 165 -42.36 -97.75 -47.66
CA GLU A 165 -41.08 -97.84 -48.40
C GLU A 165 -40.66 -96.48 -49.00
N GLN A 166 -41.60 -95.71 -49.55
CA GLN A 166 -41.32 -94.36 -50.07
C GLN A 166 -40.98 -93.37 -48.96
N GLU A 167 -41.67 -93.43 -47.82
CA GLU A 167 -41.38 -92.62 -46.63
C GLU A 167 -39.98 -92.92 -46.08
N ILE A 168 -39.59 -94.20 -45.98
CA ILE A 168 -38.24 -94.62 -45.56
C ILE A 168 -37.18 -94.16 -46.58
N ALA A 169 -37.44 -94.29 -47.88
CA ALA A 169 -36.51 -93.84 -48.92
C ALA A 169 -36.29 -92.32 -48.89
N LEU A 170 -37.36 -91.54 -48.64
CA LEU A 170 -37.29 -90.08 -48.49
C LEU A 170 -36.51 -89.67 -47.24
N LEU A 171 -36.75 -90.33 -46.09
CA LEU A 171 -35.96 -90.13 -44.87
C LEU A 171 -34.47 -90.43 -45.12
N LEU A 172 -34.15 -91.56 -45.77
CA LEU A 172 -32.78 -91.97 -46.03
C LEU A 172 -32.06 -90.97 -46.95
N SER A 173 -32.78 -90.44 -47.95
CA SER A 173 -32.31 -89.37 -48.84
C SER A 173 -31.97 -88.09 -48.06
N GLY A 174 -32.93 -87.57 -47.29
CA GLY A 174 -32.74 -86.33 -46.52
C GLY A 174 -31.69 -86.43 -45.41
N VAL A 175 -31.55 -87.60 -44.78
CA VAL A 175 -30.41 -87.90 -43.89
C VAL A 175 -29.10 -87.85 -44.68
N GLY A 176 -29.05 -88.43 -45.88
CA GLY A 176 -27.90 -88.36 -46.78
C GLY A 176 -27.51 -86.92 -47.14
N THR A 177 -28.48 -86.07 -47.50
CA THR A 177 -28.20 -84.65 -47.83
C THR A 177 -27.84 -83.83 -46.60
N ALA A 178 -28.41 -84.14 -45.44
CA ALA A 178 -28.07 -83.47 -44.18
C ALA A 178 -26.59 -83.62 -43.78
N PHE A 179 -25.94 -84.74 -44.10
CA PHE A 179 -24.50 -84.91 -43.85
C PHE A 179 -23.62 -83.93 -44.64
N TYR A 180 -24.05 -83.49 -45.82
CA TYR A 180 -23.28 -82.53 -46.63
C TYR A 180 -23.09 -81.18 -45.92
N VAL A 181 -24.06 -80.77 -45.10
CA VAL A 181 -24.00 -79.53 -44.30
C VAL A 181 -22.87 -79.60 -43.25
N SER A 182 -22.75 -80.75 -42.56
CA SER A 182 -21.67 -81.00 -41.59
C SER A 182 -20.31 -81.12 -42.26
N ILE A 183 -20.21 -81.87 -43.37
CA ILE A 183 -18.97 -81.98 -44.16
C ILE A 183 -18.48 -80.59 -44.60
N TYR A 184 -19.38 -79.73 -45.07
CA TYR A 184 -19.06 -78.36 -45.45
C TYR A 184 -18.60 -77.51 -44.25
N GLY A 185 -19.29 -77.59 -43.10
CA GLY A 185 -18.90 -76.88 -41.88
C GLY A 185 -17.52 -77.30 -41.33
N ILE A 186 -17.22 -78.61 -41.35
CA ILE A 186 -15.91 -79.16 -40.94
C ILE A 186 -14.81 -78.74 -41.93
N PHE A 187 -15.06 -78.86 -43.25
CA PHE A 187 -14.11 -78.43 -44.27
C PHE A 187 -13.77 -76.94 -44.10
N LEU A 188 -14.78 -76.10 -43.90
CA LEU A 188 -14.61 -74.66 -43.81
C LEU A 188 -13.87 -74.24 -42.53
N ALA A 189 -13.97 -75.02 -41.45
CA ALA A 189 -13.15 -74.87 -40.26
C ALA A 189 -11.68 -75.21 -40.49
N LEU A 190 -11.38 -76.32 -41.18
CA LEU A 190 -10.01 -76.70 -41.55
C LEU A 190 -9.38 -75.66 -42.48
N TRP A 191 -10.16 -75.16 -43.45
CA TRP A 191 -9.78 -74.07 -44.35
C TRP A 191 -9.48 -72.79 -43.57
N TRP A 192 -10.35 -72.39 -42.62
CA TRP A 192 -10.14 -71.25 -41.75
C TRP A 192 -8.83 -71.36 -40.94
N ILE A 193 -8.62 -72.50 -40.26
CA ILE A 193 -7.41 -72.76 -39.46
C ILE A 193 -6.13 -72.64 -40.30
N PHE A 194 -6.15 -73.12 -41.54
CA PHE A 194 -5.01 -73.04 -42.46
C PHE A 194 -4.59 -71.59 -42.75
N PHE A 195 -5.54 -70.73 -43.14
CA PHE A 195 -5.26 -69.31 -43.40
C PHE A 195 -4.91 -68.54 -42.13
N GLU A 196 -5.57 -68.82 -41.01
CA GLU A 196 -5.32 -68.14 -39.73
C GLU A 196 -3.91 -68.44 -39.20
N LYS A 197 -3.46 -69.69 -39.31
CA LYS A 197 -2.13 -70.12 -38.86
C LYS A 197 -1.01 -69.60 -39.77
N ILE A 198 -1.22 -69.59 -41.09
CA ILE A 198 -0.28 -69.00 -42.05
C ILE A 198 -0.17 -67.48 -41.85
N GLY A 199 -1.30 -66.78 -41.78
CA GLY A 199 -1.33 -65.32 -41.57
C GLY A 199 -0.67 -64.91 -40.26
N SER A 200 -1.00 -65.58 -39.16
CA SER A 200 -0.41 -65.30 -37.84
C SER A 200 1.10 -65.54 -37.83
N SER A 201 1.58 -66.62 -38.47
CA SER A 201 3.02 -66.89 -38.60
C SER A 201 3.75 -65.82 -39.42
N LYS A 202 3.14 -65.33 -40.52
CA LYS A 202 3.71 -64.24 -41.32
C LYS A 202 3.76 -62.92 -40.54
N ILE A 203 2.72 -62.59 -39.77
CA ILE A 203 2.69 -61.41 -38.89
C ILE A 203 3.82 -61.51 -37.85
N GLN A 204 3.92 -62.62 -37.12
CA GLN A 204 4.99 -62.84 -36.13
C GLN A 204 6.39 -62.69 -36.74
N ARG A 205 6.63 -63.22 -37.96
CA ARG A 205 7.90 -63.04 -38.67
C ARG A 205 8.19 -61.58 -39.02
N LEU A 206 7.18 -60.79 -39.43
CA LEU A 206 7.36 -59.36 -39.68
C LEU A 206 7.69 -58.60 -38.39
N LEU A 207 6.97 -58.88 -37.30
CA LEU A 207 7.19 -58.25 -36.00
C LEU A 207 8.58 -58.57 -35.47
N ASN A 208 8.97 -59.85 -35.42
CA ASN A 208 10.30 -60.26 -34.96
C ASN A 208 11.41 -59.61 -35.81
N ARG A 209 11.22 -59.48 -37.13
CA ARG A 209 12.17 -58.72 -37.97
C ARG A 209 12.27 -57.25 -37.56
N GLN A 210 11.17 -56.59 -37.22
CA GLN A 210 11.21 -55.20 -36.73
C GLN A 210 11.78 -55.10 -35.30
N LYS A 211 11.41 -56.02 -34.41
CA LYS A 211 11.94 -56.15 -33.04
C LYS A 211 13.46 -56.22 -33.06
N ASN A 212 14.03 -57.21 -33.74
CA ASN A 212 15.49 -57.38 -33.85
C ASN A 212 16.17 -56.19 -34.55
N SER A 213 15.49 -55.50 -35.48
CA SER A 213 16.03 -54.29 -36.13
C SER A 213 16.01 -53.06 -35.21
N THR A 214 15.24 -53.09 -34.13
CA THR A 214 15.05 -51.95 -33.20
C THR A 214 15.45 -52.25 -31.76
N GLU A 215 15.92 -53.47 -31.47
CA GLU A 215 16.30 -53.97 -30.15
C GLU A 215 17.31 -53.04 -29.45
N GLY A 216 18.32 -52.55 -30.17
CA GLY A 216 19.31 -51.60 -29.63
C GLY A 216 18.76 -50.23 -29.19
N PHE A 217 17.52 -49.87 -29.54
CA PHE A 217 16.84 -48.66 -29.08
C PHE A 217 16.01 -48.87 -27.81
N PHE A 218 15.93 -50.10 -27.28
CA PHE A 218 15.20 -50.44 -26.07
C PHE A 218 16.15 -50.86 -24.95
N TRP A 219 15.82 -50.52 -23.71
CA TRP A 219 16.52 -51.05 -22.54
C TRP A 219 16.12 -52.51 -22.32
N THR A 220 17.11 -53.41 -22.18
CA THR A 220 16.85 -54.71 -21.55
C THR A 220 16.84 -54.52 -20.03
N LYS A 221 16.11 -55.37 -19.30
CA LYS A 221 16.06 -55.29 -17.82
C LYS A 221 17.45 -55.43 -17.21
N GLU A 222 18.21 -56.42 -17.68
CA GLU A 222 19.58 -56.70 -17.25
C GLU A 222 20.53 -55.51 -17.51
N GLU A 223 20.42 -54.86 -18.68
CA GLU A 223 21.23 -53.68 -18.99
C GLU A 223 20.86 -52.49 -18.09
N LEU A 224 19.56 -52.27 -17.85
CA LEU A 224 19.05 -51.22 -16.98
C LEU A 224 19.52 -51.39 -15.53
N ASP A 225 19.42 -52.60 -14.99
CA ASP A 225 19.84 -52.95 -13.63
C ASP A 225 21.36 -52.80 -13.47
N LEU A 226 22.15 -53.28 -14.44
CA LEU A 226 23.61 -53.11 -14.46
C LEU A 226 24.02 -51.63 -14.55
N LYS A 227 23.34 -50.84 -15.40
CA LYS A 227 23.54 -49.39 -15.51
C LYS A 227 23.25 -48.67 -14.19
N TYR A 228 22.11 -48.97 -13.57
CA TYR A 228 21.70 -48.36 -12.31
C TYR A 228 22.66 -48.71 -11.17
N LEU A 229 23.09 -49.99 -11.09
CA LEU A 229 24.10 -50.43 -10.14
C LEU A 229 25.45 -49.72 -10.36
N SER A 230 25.89 -49.57 -11.61
CA SER A 230 27.16 -48.92 -11.95
C SER A 230 27.19 -47.43 -11.61
N GLU A 231 26.13 -46.69 -11.92
CA GLU A 231 25.98 -45.28 -11.50
C GLU A 231 25.90 -45.16 -9.97
N SER A 232 25.14 -46.05 -9.31
CA SER A 232 25.07 -46.11 -7.84
C SER A 232 26.44 -46.35 -7.19
N LEU A 233 27.27 -47.24 -7.76
CA LEU A 233 28.64 -47.48 -7.31
C LEU A 233 29.54 -46.23 -7.45
N GLN A 234 29.39 -45.42 -8.51
CA GLN A 234 30.11 -44.15 -8.60
C GLN A 234 29.67 -43.14 -7.53
N HIS A 235 28.40 -43.16 -7.12
CA HIS A 235 27.94 -42.37 -5.98
C HIS A 235 28.55 -42.87 -4.66
N PHE A 236 28.67 -44.19 -4.46
CA PHE A 236 29.35 -44.75 -3.29
C PHE A 236 30.84 -44.39 -3.22
N ASP A 237 31.55 -44.36 -4.36
CA ASP A 237 32.98 -43.97 -4.40
C ASP A 237 33.20 -42.49 -4.01
N LYS A 238 32.29 -41.61 -4.47
CA LYS A 238 32.25 -40.20 -4.01
C LYS A 238 31.95 -40.09 -2.51
N ILE A 239 31.00 -40.88 -1.99
CA ILE A 239 30.69 -40.93 -0.56
C ILE A 239 31.91 -41.42 0.23
N GLY A 240 32.61 -42.45 -0.25
CA GLY A 240 33.85 -42.95 0.36
C GLY A 240 34.96 -41.89 0.39
N THR A 241 35.10 -41.10 -0.68
CA THR A 241 36.05 -39.98 -0.76
C THR A 241 35.71 -38.87 0.23
N ILE A 242 34.44 -38.45 0.29
CA ILE A 242 33.96 -37.44 1.26
C ILE A 242 34.12 -37.95 2.69
N PHE A 243 33.76 -39.21 2.96
CA PHE A 243 33.92 -39.84 4.26
C PHE A 243 35.39 -39.87 4.69
N LYS A 244 36.31 -40.20 3.78
CA LYS A 244 37.76 -40.18 4.04
C LYS A 244 38.28 -38.77 4.35
N GLN A 245 37.70 -37.73 3.76
CA GLN A 245 38.06 -36.34 4.01
C GLN A 245 37.44 -35.78 5.31
N VAL A 246 36.23 -36.22 5.68
CA VAL A 246 35.60 -35.86 6.97
C VAL A 246 36.20 -36.66 8.14
N SER A 247 36.70 -37.87 7.88
CA SER A 247 37.40 -38.71 8.86
C SER A 247 38.92 -38.50 8.86
N SER A 248 39.44 -37.42 8.24
CA SER A 248 40.87 -37.11 8.33
C SER A 248 41.18 -36.35 9.62
N ASP A 249 42.36 -36.62 10.19
CA ASP A 249 42.84 -35.90 11.37
C ASP A 249 42.97 -34.39 11.10
N ASP A 250 43.26 -33.99 9.85
CA ASP A 250 43.28 -32.60 9.39
C ASP A 250 41.94 -31.88 9.61
N PHE A 251 40.81 -32.56 9.33
CA PHE A 251 39.48 -31.97 9.54
C PHE A 251 39.20 -31.74 11.03
N PHE A 252 39.56 -32.70 11.89
CA PHE A 252 39.42 -32.55 13.32
C PHE A 252 40.35 -31.48 13.89
N SER A 253 41.57 -31.34 13.36
CA SER A 253 42.51 -30.28 13.76
C SER A 253 42.03 -28.87 13.37
N GLU A 254 41.48 -28.69 12.15
CA GLU A 254 40.91 -27.41 11.72
C GLU A 254 39.61 -27.06 12.47
N LEU A 255 38.82 -28.09 12.82
CA LEU A 255 37.64 -27.95 13.67
C LEU A 255 38.05 -27.48 15.08
N ASP A 256 39.05 -28.11 15.69
CA ASP A 256 39.55 -27.79 17.03
C ASP A 256 40.13 -26.36 17.06
N HIS A 257 40.98 -25.99 16.11
CA HIS A 257 41.46 -24.60 15.96
C HIS A 257 40.32 -23.59 15.74
N THR A 258 39.27 -23.96 15.01
CA THR A 258 38.10 -23.10 14.84
C THR A 258 37.29 -22.97 16.14
N ILE A 259 37.18 -24.04 16.94
CA ILE A 259 36.55 -24.03 18.26
C ILE A 259 37.36 -23.15 19.23
N GLU A 260 38.67 -23.37 19.36
CA GLU A 260 39.57 -22.56 20.19
C GLU A 260 39.48 -21.07 19.84
N ARG A 261 39.57 -20.73 18.55
CA ARG A 261 39.46 -19.35 18.07
C ARG A 261 38.10 -18.73 18.41
N LYS A 262 37.01 -19.50 18.34
CA LYS A 262 35.66 -19.02 18.71
C LYS A 262 35.53 -18.83 20.22
N PHE A 263 36.09 -19.73 21.03
CA PHE A 263 36.16 -19.56 22.49
C PHE A 263 37.01 -18.36 22.90
N GLY A 264 38.16 -18.12 22.25
CA GLY A 264 38.98 -16.93 22.49
C GLY A 264 38.23 -15.63 22.22
N ILE A 265 37.56 -15.52 21.06
CA ILE A 265 36.72 -14.36 20.73
C ILE A 265 35.58 -14.18 21.74
N PHE A 266 34.96 -15.27 22.21
CA PHE A 266 33.90 -15.21 23.22
C PHE A 266 34.43 -14.73 24.58
N GLN A 267 35.62 -15.18 25.00
CA GLN A 267 36.27 -14.72 26.22
C GLN A 267 36.65 -13.23 26.15
N ASP A 268 37.16 -12.77 25.00
CA ASP A 268 37.43 -11.34 24.77
C ASP A 268 36.16 -10.50 24.80
N MET A 269 35.05 -10.99 24.24
CA MET A 269 33.75 -10.33 24.30
C MET A 269 33.26 -10.18 25.75
N LEU A 270 33.34 -11.23 26.57
CA LEU A 270 33.00 -11.17 28.00
C LEU A 270 33.88 -10.15 28.75
N ASN A 271 35.19 -10.14 28.48
CA ASN A 271 36.13 -9.19 29.08
C ASN A 271 35.85 -7.73 28.68
N ILE A 272 35.32 -7.49 27.47
CA ILE A 272 34.89 -6.15 27.00
C ILE A 272 33.56 -5.76 27.65
N GLU A 273 32.62 -6.69 27.76
CA GLU A 273 31.32 -6.48 28.41
C GLU A 273 31.49 -6.13 29.90
N GLU A 274 32.35 -6.85 30.64
CA GLU A 274 32.68 -6.52 32.03
C GLU A 274 33.25 -5.09 32.17
N LYS A 275 34.17 -4.70 31.28
CA LYS A 275 34.74 -3.33 31.27
C LYS A 275 33.68 -2.28 30.96
N ALA A 276 32.78 -2.55 30.02
CA ALA A 276 31.68 -1.65 29.67
C ALA A 276 30.68 -1.49 30.83
N ILE A 277 30.33 -2.59 31.51
CA ILE A 277 29.49 -2.56 32.72
C ILE A 277 30.17 -1.75 33.83
N ARG A 278 31.47 -1.93 34.06
CA ARG A 278 32.22 -1.17 35.07
C ARG A 278 32.25 0.33 34.76
N LEU A 279 32.55 0.70 33.52
CA LEU A 279 32.56 2.10 33.08
C LEU A 279 31.16 2.74 33.15
N SER A 280 30.12 1.98 32.79
CA SER A 280 28.72 2.41 32.92
C SER A 280 28.33 2.63 34.39
N SER A 281 28.77 1.76 35.30
CA SER A 281 28.56 1.91 36.75
C SER A 281 29.25 3.16 37.31
N GLU A 282 30.48 3.45 36.88
CA GLU A 282 31.19 4.68 37.22
C GLU A 282 30.44 5.93 36.71
N HIS A 283 29.97 5.90 35.46
CA HIS A 283 29.21 7.02 34.87
C HIS A 283 27.86 7.22 35.56
N ILE A 284 27.09 6.16 35.85
CA ILE A 284 25.85 6.21 36.63
C ILE A 284 26.11 6.84 38.01
N LYS A 285 27.19 6.44 38.68
CA LYS A 285 27.58 7.00 39.98
C LYS A 285 27.92 8.49 39.90
N GLN A 286 28.60 8.92 38.84
CA GLN A 286 28.87 10.34 38.58
C GLN A 286 27.57 11.11 38.32
N SER A 287 26.75 10.68 37.36
CA SER A 287 25.48 11.33 37.02
C SER A 287 24.52 11.39 38.21
N MET A 288 24.48 10.36 39.07
CA MET A 288 23.69 10.39 40.31
C MET A 288 24.22 11.40 41.33
N SER A 289 25.54 11.59 41.40
CA SER A 289 26.17 12.63 42.24
C SER A 289 25.85 14.04 41.74
N GLU A 290 25.89 14.25 40.42
CA GLU A 290 25.51 15.52 39.78
C GLU A 290 24.02 15.81 39.92
N LEU A 291 23.15 14.81 39.73
CA LEU A 291 21.71 14.91 39.97
C LEU A 291 21.40 15.26 41.44
N SER A 292 22.13 14.65 42.39
CA SER A 292 22.03 14.97 43.82
C SER A 292 22.49 16.40 44.17
N LYS A 293 23.42 16.98 43.40
CA LYS A 293 23.77 18.41 43.53
C LYS A 293 22.64 19.27 42.96
N MET A 294 22.21 19.04 41.72
CA MET A 294 21.12 19.78 41.08
C MET A 294 19.82 19.74 41.90
N GLN A 295 19.49 18.63 42.56
CA GLN A 295 18.33 18.53 43.44
C GLN A 295 18.45 19.42 44.69
N ARG A 296 19.67 19.62 45.22
CA ARG A 296 19.92 20.56 46.33
C ARG A 296 19.83 22.00 45.83
N ASP A 297 20.46 22.31 44.71
CA ASP A 297 20.43 23.64 44.11
C ASP A 297 19.00 24.06 43.76
N GLN A 298 18.18 23.14 43.21
CA GLN A 298 16.75 23.34 42.95
C GLN A 298 15.95 23.60 44.24
N ARG A 299 16.30 22.93 45.35
CA ARG A 299 15.64 23.15 46.65
C ARG A 299 16.00 24.52 47.23
N ASP A 300 17.23 24.97 47.04
CA ASP A 300 17.68 26.29 47.50
C ASP A 300 17.15 27.42 46.61
N LEU A 301 17.03 27.22 45.30
CA LEU A 301 16.22 28.03 44.39
C LEU A 301 14.76 28.14 44.87
N GLY A 302 14.16 27.02 45.30
CA GLY A 302 12.82 27.02 45.90
C GLY A 302 12.69 27.90 47.16
N LYS A 303 13.74 27.98 47.99
CA LYS A 303 13.78 28.91 49.13
C LYS A 303 13.90 30.35 48.65
N LEU A 304 14.80 30.65 47.71
CA LEU A 304 14.97 31.99 47.14
C LEU A 304 13.69 32.51 46.50
N TYR A 305 12.93 31.66 45.78
CA TYR A 305 11.61 32.03 45.26
C TYR A 305 10.61 32.32 46.39
N SER A 306 10.63 31.57 47.49
CA SER A 306 9.78 31.83 48.67
C SER A 306 10.14 33.16 49.35
N GLU A 307 11.43 33.46 49.50
CA GLU A 307 11.93 34.74 50.03
C GLU A 307 11.56 35.91 49.11
N MET A 308 11.69 35.74 47.79
CA MET A 308 11.27 36.74 46.81
C MET A 308 9.74 36.98 46.86
N LEU A 309 8.92 35.92 46.95
CA LEU A 309 7.47 36.04 47.10
C LEU A 309 7.09 36.78 48.38
N ASN A 310 7.77 36.51 49.49
CA ASN A 310 7.60 37.26 50.75
C ASN A 310 8.02 38.73 50.60
N GLY A 311 9.12 39.02 49.91
CA GLY A 311 9.58 40.38 49.62
C GLY A 311 8.60 41.16 48.74
N VAL A 312 8.04 40.53 47.69
CA VAL A 312 6.99 41.10 46.83
C VAL A 312 5.70 41.33 47.62
N SER A 313 5.31 40.40 48.50
CA SER A 313 4.15 40.55 49.39
C SER A 313 4.32 41.75 50.33
N LEU A 314 5.49 41.88 50.98
CA LEU A 314 5.81 43.02 51.84
C LEU A 314 5.84 44.34 51.06
N LEU A 315 6.41 44.36 49.85
CA LEU A 315 6.41 45.54 48.99
C LEU A 315 4.97 45.96 48.59
N ASN A 316 4.10 44.99 48.27
CA ASN A 316 2.70 45.24 47.96
C ASN A 316 1.93 45.78 49.18
N GLN A 317 2.17 45.22 50.37
CA GLN A 317 1.62 45.75 51.63
C GLN A 317 2.10 47.18 51.90
N ASN A 318 3.39 47.47 51.72
CA ASN A 318 3.96 48.80 51.89
C ASN A 318 3.37 49.80 50.87
N LEU A 319 3.20 49.42 49.60
CA LEU A 319 2.54 50.26 48.59
C LEU A 319 1.08 50.56 48.94
N LYS A 320 0.35 49.57 49.48
CA LYS A 320 -1.02 49.76 49.96
C LYS A 320 -1.08 50.73 51.16
N GLU A 321 -0.15 50.62 52.09
CA GLU A 321 -0.04 51.53 53.23
C GLU A 321 0.35 52.96 52.79
N VAL A 322 1.32 53.10 51.88
CA VAL A 322 1.70 54.39 51.27
C VAL A 322 0.50 55.01 50.56
N SER A 323 -0.24 54.25 49.75
CA SER A 323 -1.45 54.73 49.05
C SER A 323 -2.53 55.21 50.04
N THR A 324 -2.71 54.50 51.15
CA THR A 324 -3.67 54.87 52.20
C THR A 324 -3.24 56.14 52.93
N ARG A 325 -1.97 56.23 53.36
CA ARG A 325 -1.40 57.44 53.97
C ARG A 325 -1.40 58.64 53.01
N MET A 326 -1.14 58.42 51.72
CA MET A 326 -1.22 59.45 50.68
C MET A 326 -2.64 60.02 50.57
N SER A 327 -3.65 59.15 50.59
CA SER A 327 -5.06 59.54 50.60
C SER A 327 -5.44 60.33 51.86
N GLU A 328 -5.00 59.90 53.05
CA GLU A 328 -5.21 60.64 54.30
C GLU A 328 -4.56 62.03 54.27
N GLN A 329 -3.31 62.13 53.79
CA GLN A 329 -2.59 63.41 53.68
C GLN A 329 -3.22 64.33 52.63
N TYR A 330 -3.69 63.80 51.51
CA TYR A 330 -4.41 64.56 50.49
C TYR A 330 -5.71 65.17 51.04
N ASN A 331 -6.49 64.38 51.80
CA ASN A 331 -7.68 64.88 52.50
C ASN A 331 -7.35 65.92 53.57
N ARG A 332 -6.25 65.77 54.31
CA ARG A 332 -5.76 66.80 55.26
C ARG A 332 -5.35 68.08 54.55
N LEU A 333 -4.68 67.98 53.41
CA LEU A 333 -4.27 69.14 52.62
C LEU A 333 -5.50 69.92 52.11
N LEU A 334 -6.53 69.22 51.63
CA LEU A 334 -7.81 69.82 51.23
C LEU A 334 -8.48 70.57 52.39
N ASN A 335 -8.53 69.97 53.59
CA ASN A 335 -9.09 70.63 54.77
C ASN A 335 -8.30 71.89 55.16
N ILE A 336 -6.96 71.81 55.25
CA ILE A 336 -6.10 72.96 55.57
C ILE A 336 -6.22 74.06 54.50
N SER A 337 -6.32 73.67 53.22
CA SER A 337 -6.50 74.65 52.14
C SER A 337 -7.86 75.35 52.24
N THR A 338 -8.91 74.61 52.58
CA THR A 338 -10.26 75.17 52.78
C THR A 338 -10.27 76.14 53.96
N GLU A 339 -9.67 75.75 55.09
CA GLU A 339 -9.53 76.59 56.27
C GLU A 339 -8.74 77.87 55.95
N LYS A 340 -7.61 77.76 55.24
CA LYS A 340 -6.82 78.92 54.80
C LYS A 340 -7.61 79.85 53.88
N ILE A 341 -8.39 79.34 52.94
CA ILE A 341 -9.25 80.16 52.07
C ILE A 341 -10.23 80.96 52.94
N THR A 342 -10.96 80.32 53.86
CA THR A 342 -11.91 81.03 54.75
C THR A 342 -11.25 82.07 55.68
N HIS A 343 -9.99 81.87 56.06
CA HIS A 343 -9.22 82.88 56.80
C HIS A 343 -8.81 84.05 55.90
N LEU A 344 -8.42 83.76 54.66
CA LEU A 344 -7.99 84.77 53.68
C LEU A 344 -9.16 85.68 53.29
N ASP A 345 -10.34 85.11 53.06
CA ASP A 345 -11.59 85.85 52.82
C ASP A 345 -11.89 86.84 53.95
N LYS A 346 -11.89 86.39 55.21
CA LYS A 346 -12.07 87.26 56.39
C LYS A 346 -10.98 88.33 56.53
N THR A 347 -9.76 88.03 56.09
CA THR A 347 -8.64 88.98 56.14
C THR A 347 -8.84 90.09 55.11
N LEU A 348 -9.26 89.73 53.89
CA LEU A 348 -9.63 90.67 52.83
C LEU A 348 -10.81 91.55 53.25
N GLU A 349 -11.88 90.97 53.80
CA GLU A 349 -13.04 91.71 54.33
C GLU A 349 -12.61 92.75 55.40
N SER A 350 -11.71 92.37 56.31
CA SER A 350 -11.15 93.28 57.33
C SER A 350 -10.16 94.33 56.79
N PHE A 351 -9.66 94.14 55.57
CA PHE A 351 -8.72 95.04 54.91
C PHE A 351 -9.46 96.09 54.08
N ASP A 352 -10.54 95.69 53.41
CA ASP A 352 -11.45 96.57 52.69
C ASP A 352 -12.07 97.61 53.66
N ASP A 353 -12.57 97.15 54.81
CA ASP A 353 -13.11 98.00 55.90
C ASP A 353 -12.07 98.98 56.48
N LYS A 354 -10.77 98.68 56.34
CA LYS A 354 -9.67 99.60 56.70
C LYS A 354 -9.32 100.58 55.58
N ILE A 355 -9.37 100.16 54.32
CA ILE A 355 -9.16 101.04 53.16
C ILE A 355 -10.27 102.10 53.09
N GLU A 356 -11.53 101.72 53.31
CA GLU A 356 -12.65 102.68 53.31
C GLU A 356 -12.45 103.75 54.40
N ARG A 357 -12.08 103.34 55.62
CA ARG A 357 -11.75 104.26 56.73
C ARG A 357 -10.53 105.13 56.42
N PHE A 358 -9.50 104.59 55.77
CA PHE A 358 -8.31 105.35 55.39
C PHE A 358 -8.63 106.42 54.36
N SER A 359 -9.38 106.05 53.30
CA SER A 359 -9.84 106.97 52.25
C SER A 359 -10.63 108.14 52.85
N LYS A 360 -11.60 107.84 53.73
CA LYS A 360 -12.43 108.84 54.43
C LYS A 360 -11.63 109.76 55.36
N ASN A 361 -10.58 109.24 55.99
CA ASN A 361 -9.66 110.05 56.80
C ASN A 361 -8.75 110.93 55.94
N PHE A 362 -8.40 110.49 54.73
CA PHE A 362 -7.57 111.24 53.79
C PHE A 362 -8.34 112.47 53.24
N GLU A 363 -9.61 112.28 52.87
CA GLU A 363 -10.53 113.34 52.45
C GLU A 363 -10.73 114.41 53.55
N LEU A 364 -10.81 113.99 54.82
CA LEU A 364 -10.85 114.89 55.98
C LEU A 364 -9.51 115.65 56.19
N TYR A 365 -8.38 114.99 55.94
CA TYR A 365 -7.04 115.59 56.09
C TYR A 365 -6.79 116.66 55.02
N GLU A 366 -7.10 116.37 53.76
CA GLU A 366 -6.99 117.32 52.64
C GLU A 366 -7.78 118.61 52.92
N LYS A 367 -9.04 118.45 53.36
CA LYS A 367 -9.91 119.59 53.70
C LYS A 367 -9.36 120.42 54.87
N ALA A 368 -8.85 119.78 55.91
CA ALA A 368 -8.24 120.47 57.05
C ALA A 368 -6.91 121.16 56.69
N MET A 369 -6.15 120.61 55.74
CA MET A 369 -4.90 121.20 55.25
C MET A 369 -5.17 122.49 54.45
N LEU A 370 -6.19 122.50 53.60
CA LEU A 370 -6.65 123.69 52.87
C LEU A 370 -7.10 124.82 53.83
N GLU A 371 -7.99 124.52 54.80
CA GLU A 371 -8.42 125.50 55.80
C GLU A 371 -7.24 126.06 56.62
N SER A 372 -6.26 125.21 56.96
CA SER A 372 -5.06 125.61 57.70
C SER A 372 -4.19 126.58 56.88
N GLN A 373 -3.93 126.29 55.61
CA GLN A 373 -3.14 127.17 54.74
C GLN A 373 -3.81 128.52 54.52
N GLU A 374 -5.13 128.55 54.27
CA GLU A 374 -5.88 129.81 54.14
C GLU A 374 -5.80 130.66 55.42
N LYS A 375 -5.93 130.02 56.58
CA LYS A 375 -5.86 130.69 57.89
C LYS A 375 -4.47 131.23 58.21
N ILE A 376 -3.41 130.49 57.87
CA ILE A 376 -2.01 130.94 58.00
C ILE A 376 -1.76 132.14 57.09
N PHE A 377 -2.20 132.09 55.82
CA PHE A 377 -2.00 133.18 54.86
C PHE A 377 -2.74 134.46 55.26
N ASN A 378 -3.98 134.34 55.73
CA ASN A 378 -4.73 135.47 56.28
C ASN A 378 -4.08 136.02 57.58
N GLY A 379 -3.58 135.16 58.46
CA GLY A 379 -2.85 135.59 59.66
C GLY A 379 -1.55 136.34 59.34
N PHE A 380 -0.78 135.86 58.36
CA PHE A 380 0.42 136.54 57.87
C PHE A 380 0.10 137.90 57.25
N LYS A 381 -0.95 137.98 56.43
CA LYS A 381 -1.46 139.24 55.85
C LYS A 381 -1.84 140.26 56.94
N THR A 382 -2.62 139.85 57.94
CA THR A 382 -2.99 140.74 59.06
C THR A 382 -1.78 141.21 59.84
N SER A 383 -0.83 140.32 60.14
CA SER A 383 0.39 140.68 60.88
C SER A 383 1.32 141.63 60.09
N LEU A 384 1.38 141.52 58.76
CA LEU A 384 2.06 142.51 57.91
C LEU A 384 1.38 143.89 57.94
N PHE A 385 0.04 143.93 57.93
CA PHE A 385 -0.71 145.18 58.04
C PHE A 385 -0.53 145.82 59.42
N GLU A 386 -0.71 145.08 60.52
CA GLU A 386 -0.48 145.58 61.89
C GLU A 386 0.98 146.02 62.11
N GLY A 387 1.94 145.31 61.50
CA GLY A 387 3.35 145.66 61.55
C GLY A 387 3.64 146.99 60.84
N MET A 388 3.07 147.20 59.65
CA MET A 388 3.16 148.49 58.93
C MET A 388 2.42 149.61 59.67
N GLU A 389 1.26 149.33 60.27
CA GLU A 389 0.45 150.32 60.99
C GLU A 389 1.15 150.79 62.27
N LYS A 390 1.69 149.87 63.08
CA LYS A 390 2.54 150.21 64.23
C LYS A 390 3.83 150.91 63.85
N PHE A 391 4.45 150.52 62.73
CA PHE A 391 5.65 151.21 62.22
C PHE A 391 5.32 152.63 61.72
N LYS A 392 4.06 152.91 61.34
CA LYS A 392 3.56 154.25 61.00
C LYS A 392 3.18 155.06 62.24
N GLU A 393 2.55 154.44 63.25
CA GLU A 393 2.28 155.10 64.55
C GLU A 393 3.58 155.54 65.25
N ILE A 394 4.64 154.75 65.18
CA ILE A 394 5.98 155.09 65.69
C ILE A 394 6.61 156.27 64.90
N TYR A 395 5.97 156.77 63.83
CA TYR A 395 6.63 157.57 62.81
C TYR A 395 5.98 158.91 62.43
N GLU A 396 4.69 159.15 62.72
CA GLU A 396 4.04 160.44 62.42
C GLU A 396 3.84 161.39 63.63
N GLU A 397 4.16 160.96 64.87
CA GLU A 397 4.18 161.82 66.07
C GLU A 397 5.39 161.48 66.98
N GLU A 398 6.35 162.35 67.27
CA GLU A 398 6.15 163.69 67.81
C GLU A 398 6.03 164.79 66.76
N LYS A 399 5.20 165.78 67.09
CA LYS A 399 5.59 167.18 66.86
C LYS A 399 6.76 167.52 67.80
N ASN A 400 7.95 166.98 67.48
CA ASN A 400 9.30 167.09 68.06
C ASN A 400 10.28 165.97 67.52
N ILE A 401 9.89 165.06 66.56
CA ILE A 401 10.58 163.78 66.19
C ILE A 401 11.13 163.66 64.74
N ASP A 402 11.86 162.54 64.53
CA ASP A 402 12.27 161.80 63.32
C ASP A 402 11.62 162.06 61.94
N GLU A 403 12.49 162.29 60.94
CA GLU A 403 12.43 161.91 59.49
C GLU A 403 13.89 161.93 58.93
N LYS A 404 14.50 160.99 58.16
CA LYS A 404 14.13 159.72 57.48
C LYS A 404 13.26 159.87 56.22
N ILE A 405 13.69 159.27 55.09
CA ILE A 405 13.03 158.98 53.78
C ILE A 405 14.16 158.56 52.80
N GLU A 406 14.64 157.31 52.90
CA GLU A 406 15.52 156.71 51.85
C GLU A 406 15.46 155.17 51.91
N LEU A 407 15.48 154.61 53.13
CA LEU A 407 15.33 153.16 53.42
C LEU A 407 13.98 152.53 52.98
N MET A 408 13.00 153.31 52.53
CA MET A 408 11.66 152.82 52.17
C MET A 408 11.54 152.39 50.70
N ASP A 409 12.35 152.97 49.80
CA ASP A 409 12.25 152.71 48.36
C ASP A 409 12.99 151.43 47.92
N GLU A 410 14.04 151.03 48.66
CA GLU A 410 14.76 149.77 48.42
C GLU A 410 13.88 148.56 48.79
N PHE A 411 13.20 148.62 49.95
CA PHE A 411 12.29 147.56 50.42
C PHE A 411 11.09 147.33 49.49
N LYS A 412 10.64 148.38 48.78
CA LYS A 412 9.53 148.32 47.82
C LYS A 412 9.87 147.60 46.52
N LYS A 413 11.17 147.41 46.23
CA LYS A 413 11.67 146.66 45.07
C LYS A 413 11.67 145.16 45.32
N GLU A 414 12.10 144.70 46.49
CA GLU A 414 12.16 143.27 46.82
C GLU A 414 10.79 142.62 46.92
N LEU A 415 9.79 143.31 47.47
CA LEU A 415 8.41 142.82 47.56
C LEU A 415 7.78 142.48 46.19
N ASN A 416 8.12 143.22 45.14
CA ASN A 416 7.59 142.97 43.78
C ASN A 416 8.28 141.80 43.06
N ALA A 417 9.47 141.38 43.50
CA ALA A 417 10.14 140.21 42.94
C ALA A 417 9.46 138.90 43.42
N LEU A 418 9.09 138.85 44.69
CA LEU A 418 8.53 137.67 45.35
C LEU A 418 7.13 137.26 44.81
N ASP A 419 6.30 138.24 44.42
CA ASP A 419 4.94 137.99 43.91
C ASP A 419 4.92 137.33 42.51
N ASN A 420 5.97 137.50 41.71
CA ASN A 420 6.09 136.86 40.40
C ASN A 420 6.54 135.39 40.51
N GLU A 421 7.50 135.09 41.37
CA GLU A 421 8.05 133.74 41.54
C GLU A 421 6.99 132.76 42.09
N THR A 422 6.09 133.26 42.94
CA THR A 422 4.98 132.47 43.52
C THR A 422 3.98 131.96 42.47
N LYS A 423 3.72 132.73 41.40
CA LYS A 423 2.72 132.38 40.38
C LYS A 423 3.19 131.26 39.43
N GLU A 424 4.49 131.08 39.25
CA GLU A 424 5.03 130.09 38.31
C GLU A 424 5.06 128.66 38.88
N VAL A 425 5.09 128.52 40.21
CA VAL A 425 5.13 127.21 40.89
C VAL A 425 3.79 126.49 40.84
N ILE A 426 2.68 127.23 41.02
CA ILE A 426 1.33 126.67 41.07
C ILE A 426 0.95 126.00 39.74
N ALA A 427 1.33 126.61 38.61
CA ALA A 427 0.98 126.12 37.27
C ALA A 427 1.62 124.78 36.85
N LYS A 428 2.62 124.26 37.58
CA LYS A 428 3.34 123.02 37.22
C LYS A 428 2.77 121.74 37.87
N LEU A 429 1.88 121.84 38.85
CA LEU A 429 1.42 120.69 39.65
C LEU A 429 0.18 119.97 39.09
N GLU A 430 -0.68 120.64 38.31
CA GLU A 430 -2.00 120.09 37.90
C GLU A 430 -1.94 119.09 36.71
N GLY A 431 -0.76 118.81 36.13
CA GLY A 431 -0.68 118.32 34.74
C GLY A 431 -0.39 116.82 34.47
N LYS A 432 -0.29 115.92 35.47
CA LYS A 432 0.53 114.69 35.31
C LYS A 432 -0.04 113.32 35.73
N GLU A 433 -1.34 113.15 35.95
CA GLU A 433 -1.87 111.95 36.63
C GLU A 433 -2.56 110.87 35.74
N ASN A 434 -2.54 110.98 34.40
CA ASN A 434 -3.20 109.98 33.53
C ASN A 434 -2.26 108.87 33.03
N GLU A 435 -2.02 107.90 33.93
CA GLU A 435 -1.45 106.58 33.65
C GLU A 435 -2.43 105.64 32.91
N ASN A 436 -1.95 104.82 31.97
CA ASN A 436 -1.51 103.42 32.19
C ASN A 436 -2.49 102.47 32.93
N LEU A 437 -3.78 102.50 32.59
CA LEU A 437 -4.71 101.40 32.91
C LEU A 437 -5.22 100.66 31.66
N LYS A 438 -4.40 99.77 31.09
CA LYS A 438 -4.88 98.71 30.17
C LYS A 438 -3.91 97.53 29.95
N ALA A 439 -4.46 96.34 30.18
CA ALA A 439 -4.14 95.06 29.53
C ALA A 439 -2.81 94.34 29.85
N THR A 440 -2.83 93.52 30.91
CA THR A 440 -2.08 92.25 30.96
C THR A 440 -2.93 91.12 31.56
N GLN A 441 -3.62 90.36 30.70
CA GLN A 441 -4.20 89.05 30.99
C GLN A 441 -4.18 88.23 29.70
N GLY A 442 -3.78 86.95 29.75
CA GLY A 442 -4.07 86.00 28.66
C GLY A 442 -2.95 85.08 28.17
N GLU A 443 -2.21 84.40 29.05
CA GLU A 443 -1.53 83.13 28.68
C GLU A 443 -1.69 82.09 29.79
N GLU A 444 -2.49 81.06 29.54
CA GLU A 444 -2.16 79.64 29.80
C GLU A 444 -3.32 78.77 29.28
N ASN A 445 -3.04 77.83 28.38
CA ASN A 445 -3.54 76.48 28.57
C ASN A 445 -2.72 75.43 27.81
N LYS A 446 -2.46 74.33 28.52
CA LYS A 446 -1.75 73.10 28.08
C LYS A 446 -2.66 72.32 27.11
N GLU A 447 -2.15 71.65 26.08
CA GLU A 447 -1.31 70.44 26.13
C GLU A 447 -1.98 69.29 26.90
N ASP A 448 -2.45 68.25 26.18
CA ASP A 448 -2.86 66.98 26.78
C ASP A 448 -2.81 65.78 25.80
N LEU A 449 -2.55 64.60 26.38
CA LEU A 449 -2.91 63.23 25.93
C LEU A 449 -2.14 62.43 24.84
N LYS A 450 -1.96 61.13 25.23
CA LYS A 450 -1.80 59.88 24.45
C LYS A 450 -0.41 59.58 23.86
N LYS A 451 0.32 58.52 24.24
CA LYS A 451 0.04 57.23 24.94
C LYS A 451 -0.64 56.15 24.06
N ASP A 452 -0.11 54.93 24.22
CA ASP A 452 -0.70 53.59 23.98
C ASP A 452 -0.40 52.79 22.67
N ASP A 453 0.06 51.55 22.95
CA ASP A 453 -0.19 50.24 22.32
C ASP A 453 0.83 49.50 21.40
N GLU A 454 1.44 48.47 22.02
CA GLU A 454 1.93 47.23 21.42
C GLU A 454 0.78 46.22 21.14
N LYS A 455 1.08 45.22 20.29
CA LYS A 455 0.60 43.81 20.30
C LYS A 455 -0.84 43.45 20.68
#